data_AF-A0A395CWG9-F1
#
_entry.id   AF-A0A395CWG9-F1
#
_cell.length_a   1.000
_cell.length_b   1.000
_cell.length_c   1.000
_cell.angle_alpha   90.00
_cell.angle_beta   90.00
_cell.angle_gamma   90.00
#
_symmetry.space_group_name_H-M   'P 1'
#
loop_
_entity.id
_entity.type
_entity.pdbx_description
1 polymer ?
#
loop_
_entity_poly.entity_id
_entity_poly.type
_entity_poly.pdbx_seq_one_letter_code
_entity_poly.pdbx_strand_id
1 'polypeptide(L)'
;MKRINDVFDAADARIRKEAASCKGFWDRRTSVTMAGPHYLSVLASDDFFCGGAYPDDSNLALVFDLVTGALVDWGKLLPGLAKKKQTTTAADGTTLGTISSPRLQELYIDGTKPSEDCTSALDLDQLDFIVWLNTKEPGLVVKPILAHVVRACGPAITIPLKILKSTEVSADFLRAFSLPRERRDAGADRRAPRLRN
;
A
#
# COMPACT_ATOMS: atom_id res chain seq x y z
N MET A 1 -7.57 17.52 7.17
CA MET A 1 -8.27 17.31 5.88
C MET A 1 -7.62 18.04 4.71
N LYS A 2 -7.45 19.38 4.75
CA LYS A 2 -6.95 20.17 3.60
C LYS A 2 -5.71 19.57 2.90
N ARG A 3 -4.70 19.19 3.69
CA ARG A 3 -3.45 18.62 3.18
C ARG A 3 -3.62 17.31 2.39
N ILE A 4 -4.58 16.46 2.77
CA ILE A 4 -4.86 15.21 2.06
C ILE A 4 -5.53 15.51 0.72
N ASN A 5 -6.53 16.41 0.73
CA ASN A 5 -7.20 16.85 -0.50
C ASN A 5 -6.21 17.53 -1.45
N ASP A 6 -5.31 18.38 -0.95
CA ASP A 6 -4.27 19.02 -1.76
C ASP A 6 -3.38 17.97 -2.47
N VAL A 7 -3.08 16.83 -1.81
CA VAL A 7 -2.32 15.72 -2.41
C VAL A 7 -3.12 15.01 -3.51
N PHE A 8 -4.42 14.78 -3.29
CA PHE A 8 -5.30 14.20 -4.31
C PHE A 8 -5.50 15.14 -5.49
N ASP A 9 -5.76 16.42 -5.26
CA ASP A 9 -5.93 17.42 -6.32
C ASP A 9 -4.68 17.51 -7.20
N ALA A 10 -3.49 17.47 -6.57
CA ALA A 10 -2.23 17.44 -7.30
C ALA A 10 -2.06 16.14 -8.11
N ALA A 11 -2.47 14.98 -7.57
CA ALA A 11 -2.43 13.71 -8.29
C ALA A 11 -3.40 13.70 -9.48
N ASP A 12 -4.62 14.21 -9.28
CA ASP A 12 -5.64 14.37 -10.31
C ASP A 12 -5.19 15.29 -11.44
N ALA A 13 -4.55 16.41 -11.11
CA ALA A 13 -3.99 17.31 -12.11
C ALA A 13 -2.88 16.63 -12.94
N ARG A 14 -1.99 15.86 -12.29
CA ARG A 14 -0.92 15.11 -12.98
C ARG A 14 -1.49 14.07 -13.92
N ILE A 15 -2.39 13.20 -13.45
CA ILE A 15 -2.94 12.14 -14.30
C ILE A 15 -3.75 12.69 -15.47
N ARG A 16 -4.51 13.78 -15.29
CA ARG A 16 -5.23 14.42 -16.41
C ARG A 16 -4.27 14.92 -17.48
N LYS A 17 -3.12 15.47 -17.08
CA LYS A 17 -2.08 15.90 -18.00
C LYS A 17 -1.46 14.72 -18.75
N GLU A 18 -1.06 13.66 -18.04
CA GLU A 18 -0.46 12.47 -18.66
C GLU A 18 -1.45 11.77 -19.60
N ALA A 19 -2.68 11.54 -19.16
CA ALA A 19 -3.74 10.95 -19.97
C ALA A 19 -4.06 11.78 -21.22
N ALA A 20 -4.02 13.11 -21.15
CA ALA A 20 -4.22 13.97 -22.32
C ALA A 20 -3.08 13.86 -23.36
N SER A 21 -1.86 13.55 -22.91
CA SER A 21 -0.71 13.32 -23.79
C SER A 21 -0.63 11.88 -24.34
N CYS A 22 -1.39 10.96 -23.75
CA CYS A 22 -1.39 9.54 -24.07
C CYS A 22 -2.09 9.25 -25.41
N LYS A 23 -1.35 8.76 -26.41
CA LYS A 23 -1.93 8.29 -27.68
C LYS A 23 -2.32 6.82 -27.58
N GLY A 24 -3.46 6.55 -26.94
CA GLY A 24 -4.01 5.22 -26.79
C GLY A 24 -5.04 5.19 -25.66
N PHE A 25 -4.86 4.30 -24.68
CA PHE A 25 -5.76 4.21 -23.53
C PHE A 25 -5.02 4.47 -22.22
N TRP A 26 -5.78 4.99 -21.25
CA TRP A 26 -5.36 5.11 -19.87
C TRP A 26 -6.57 4.82 -18.99
N ASP A 27 -6.42 3.88 -18.05
CA ASP A 27 -7.40 3.60 -17.00
C ASP A 27 -6.72 3.69 -15.64
N ARG A 28 -7.42 4.29 -14.66
CA ARG A 28 -7.00 4.29 -13.27
C ARG A 28 -8.14 3.80 -12.39
N ARG A 29 -7.82 2.81 -11.56
CA ARG A 29 -8.69 2.35 -10.47
C ARG A 29 -8.10 2.74 -9.14
N THR A 30 -8.90 3.40 -8.30
CA THR A 30 -8.51 3.73 -6.93
C THR A 30 -9.31 2.88 -5.95
N SER A 31 -8.65 2.44 -4.88
CA SER A 31 -9.27 1.66 -3.82
C SER A 31 -8.76 2.10 -2.46
N VAL A 32 -9.68 2.28 -1.52
CA VAL A 32 -9.34 2.48 -0.12
C VAL A 32 -9.00 1.10 0.46
N THR A 33 -7.74 0.88 0.77
CA THR A 33 -7.23 -0.39 1.33
C THR A 33 -7.29 -0.39 2.86
N MET A 34 -7.25 0.78 3.50
CA MET A 34 -7.53 0.96 4.93
C MET A 34 -8.16 2.32 5.17
N ALA A 35 -9.20 2.35 6.02
CA ALA A 35 -9.74 3.56 6.63
C ALA A 35 -9.83 3.35 8.14
N GLY A 36 -8.74 3.63 8.84
CA GLY A 36 -8.62 3.50 10.30
C GLY A 36 -8.72 4.85 11.02
N PRO A 37 -8.69 4.85 12.37
CA PRO A 37 -8.73 6.10 13.15
C PRO A 37 -7.46 6.96 12.98
N HIS A 38 -6.32 6.34 12.68
CA HIS A 38 -5.03 7.04 12.56
C HIS A 38 -4.49 7.06 11.13
N TYR A 39 -4.94 6.16 10.26
CA TYR A 39 -4.39 6.03 8.92
C TYR A 39 -5.46 5.86 7.85
N LEU A 40 -5.22 6.48 6.72
CA LEU A 40 -5.96 6.25 5.47
C LEU A 40 -4.96 5.71 4.44
N SER A 41 -5.25 4.54 3.87
CA SER A 41 -4.44 3.92 2.83
C SER A 41 -5.27 3.82 1.55
N VAL A 42 -4.74 4.37 0.46
CA VAL A 42 -5.34 4.35 -0.87
C VAL A 42 -4.34 3.75 -1.85
N LEU A 43 -4.80 2.78 -2.62
CA LEU A 43 -4.04 2.19 -3.72
C LEU A 43 -4.68 2.62 -5.04
N ALA A 44 -3.90 3.27 -5.88
CA ALA A 44 -4.20 3.47 -7.28
C ALA A 44 -3.48 2.41 -8.12
N SER A 45 -4.20 1.83 -9.07
CA SER A 45 -3.70 0.91 -10.09
C SER A 45 -3.99 1.52 -11.45
N ASP A 46 -2.95 1.66 -12.26
CA ASP A 46 -3.04 2.18 -13.61
C ASP A 46 -2.83 1.05 -14.60
N ASP A 47 -3.64 1.05 -15.65
CA ASP A 47 -3.51 0.19 -16.82
C ASP A 47 -3.50 1.13 -18.05
N PHE A 48 -2.41 1.18 -18.81
CA PHE A 48 -2.28 2.18 -19.88
C PHE A 48 -1.49 1.68 -21.10
N PHE A 49 -1.76 2.31 -22.25
CA PHE A 49 -1.01 2.17 -23.48
C PHE A 49 -0.96 3.53 -24.17
N CYS A 50 0.19 4.17 -24.15
CA CYS A 50 0.40 5.51 -24.72
C CYS A 50 1.33 5.49 -25.95
N GLY A 51 1.44 4.33 -26.59
CA GLY A 51 2.47 3.98 -27.57
C GLY A 51 3.51 3.03 -26.98
N GLY A 52 4.36 2.46 -27.84
CA GLY A 52 5.37 1.45 -27.45
C GLY A 52 5.02 0.04 -27.94
N ALA A 53 5.74 -0.96 -27.43
CA ALA A 53 5.61 -2.34 -27.88
C ALA A 53 4.40 -3.08 -27.27
N TYR A 54 3.99 -2.69 -26.05
CA TYR A 54 2.95 -3.36 -25.28
C TYR A 54 2.32 -2.39 -24.26
N PRO A 55 1.11 -2.68 -23.75
CA PRO A 55 0.53 -1.97 -22.59
C PRO A 55 1.36 -2.14 -21.32
N ASP A 56 1.29 -1.16 -20.44
CA ASP A 56 2.01 -1.13 -19.17
C ASP A 56 1.03 -0.90 -18.00
N ASP A 57 1.46 -1.32 -16.80
CA ASP A 57 0.71 -1.12 -15.56
C ASP A 57 1.56 -0.39 -14.51
N SER A 58 0.92 0.26 -13.55
CA SER A 58 1.62 0.87 -12.42
C SER A 58 0.79 0.87 -11.15
N ASN A 59 1.46 0.91 -9.99
CA ASN A 59 0.80 1.08 -8.71
C ASN A 59 1.34 2.29 -7.96
N LEU A 60 0.41 3.03 -7.36
CA LEU A 60 0.66 4.19 -6.52
C LEU A 60 -0.03 3.95 -5.18
N ALA A 61 0.77 3.81 -4.13
CA ALA A 61 0.28 3.68 -2.76
C ALA A 61 0.43 5.01 -2.03
N LEU A 62 -0.69 5.54 -1.53
CA LEU A 62 -0.72 6.73 -0.68
C LEU A 62 -1.25 6.34 0.69
N VAL A 63 -0.39 6.44 1.70
CA VAL A 63 -0.76 6.19 3.09
C VAL A 63 -0.59 7.46 3.88
N PHE A 64 -1.69 7.95 4.44
CA PHE A 64 -1.75 9.18 5.20
C PHE A 64 -1.85 8.89 6.69
N ASP A 65 -1.11 9.65 7.49
CA ASP A 65 -1.39 9.83 8.91
C ASP A 65 -2.50 10.87 9.06
N LEU A 66 -3.62 10.47 9.65
CA LEU A 66 -4.81 11.31 9.82
C LEU A 66 -4.65 12.37 10.92
N VAL A 67 -3.69 12.21 11.83
CA VAL A 67 -3.38 13.21 12.86
C VAL A 67 -2.72 14.42 12.22
N THR A 68 -1.73 14.19 11.36
CA THR A 68 -0.94 15.26 10.71
C THR A 68 -1.46 15.64 9.33
N GLY A 69 -2.26 14.78 8.69
CA GLY A 69 -2.66 14.87 7.30
C GLY A 69 -1.52 14.69 6.31
N ALA A 70 -0.34 14.23 6.77
CA ALA A 70 0.84 14.00 5.94
C ALA A 70 0.89 12.56 5.43
N LEU A 71 1.69 12.31 4.39
CA LEU A 71 2.08 10.95 4.03
C LEU A 71 2.92 10.31 5.14
N VAL A 72 2.74 9.02 5.34
CA VAL A 72 3.44 8.23 6.37
C VAL A 72 4.95 8.24 6.13
N ASP A 73 5.69 8.42 7.23
CA ASP A 73 7.13 8.14 7.26
C ASP A 73 7.38 6.67 7.60
N TRP A 74 7.62 5.86 6.57
CA TRP A 74 7.84 4.42 6.74
C TRP A 74 9.04 4.06 7.62
N GLY A 75 10.07 4.92 7.69
CA GLY A 75 11.22 4.66 8.58
C GLY A 75 10.86 4.79 10.06
N LYS A 76 9.89 5.64 10.40
CA LYS A 76 9.35 5.74 11.76
C LYS A 76 8.37 4.63 12.06
N LEU A 77 7.56 4.26 11.07
CA LEU A 77 6.50 3.27 11.26
C LEU A 77 7.03 1.82 11.30
N LEU A 78 8.05 1.53 10.49
CA LEU A 78 8.63 0.20 10.25
C LEU A 78 10.17 0.21 10.39
N PRO A 79 10.74 0.63 11.52
CA PRO A 79 12.19 0.82 11.67
C PRO A 79 13.03 -0.43 11.37
N GLY A 80 12.50 -1.64 11.57
CA GLY A 80 13.13 -2.92 11.23
C GLY A 80 13.11 -3.29 9.76
N LEU A 81 12.18 -2.73 8.98
CA LEU A 81 11.88 -3.16 7.62
C LEU A 81 12.16 -2.08 6.57
N ALA A 82 12.19 -0.81 6.97
CA ALA A 82 12.46 0.35 6.12
C ALA A 82 13.87 0.92 6.34
N LYS A 83 14.90 0.07 6.21
CA LYS A 83 16.31 0.44 6.48
C LYS A 83 16.87 1.38 5.43
N LYS A 84 16.50 1.21 4.16
CA LYS A 84 16.76 2.18 3.09
C LYS A 84 15.44 2.79 2.63
N LYS A 85 15.48 4.09 2.35
CA LYS A 85 14.38 4.84 1.74
C LYS A 85 14.84 5.32 0.39
N GLN A 86 14.09 4.99 -0.64
CA GLN A 86 14.34 5.43 -2.00
C GLN A 86 13.06 6.05 -2.55
N THR A 87 13.16 6.55 -3.78
CA THR A 87 11.99 7.03 -4.50
C THR A 87 11.91 6.37 -5.86
N THR A 88 10.69 6.04 -6.27
CA THR A 88 10.39 5.68 -7.65
C THR A 88 9.41 6.70 -8.24
N THR A 89 9.12 6.58 -9.54
CA THR A 89 8.12 7.41 -10.22
C THR A 89 7.00 6.52 -10.73
N ALA A 90 5.76 6.84 -10.36
CA ALA A 90 4.58 6.19 -10.92
C ALA A 90 4.34 6.62 -12.37
N ALA A 91 3.46 5.93 -13.09
CA ALA A 91 3.17 6.27 -14.49
C ALA A 91 2.64 7.71 -14.67
N ASP A 92 1.92 8.24 -13.68
CA ASP A 92 1.41 9.62 -13.68
C ASP A 92 2.46 10.68 -13.28
N GLY A 93 3.75 10.30 -13.22
CA GLY A 93 4.84 11.18 -12.80
C GLY A 93 4.92 11.44 -11.30
N THR A 94 4.09 10.79 -10.47
CA THR A 94 4.16 10.95 -9.01
C THR A 94 5.41 10.30 -8.45
N THR A 95 6.22 11.07 -7.71
CA THR A 95 7.32 10.52 -6.91
C THR A 95 6.77 9.77 -5.71
N LEU A 96 7.09 8.48 -5.65
CA LEU A 96 6.67 7.53 -4.64
C LEU A 96 7.82 7.23 -3.68
N GLY A 97 7.55 7.18 -2.38
CA GLY A 97 8.50 6.63 -1.41
C GLY A 97 8.51 5.11 -1.48
N THR A 98 9.70 4.53 -1.59
CA THR A 98 9.92 3.07 -1.54
C THR A 98 10.80 2.74 -0.35
N ILE A 99 10.69 1.50 0.13
CA ILE A 99 11.51 1.01 1.23
C ILE A 99 12.17 -0.30 0.86
N SER A 100 13.33 -0.54 1.45
CA SER A 100 14.01 -1.82 1.30
C SER A 100 14.82 -2.20 2.54
N SER A 101 14.91 -3.50 2.79
CA SER A 101 15.81 -4.13 3.75
C SER A 101 15.93 -5.62 3.45
N PRO A 102 17.04 -6.28 3.83
CA PRO A 102 17.16 -7.74 3.70
C PRO A 102 16.00 -8.48 4.39
N ARG A 103 15.62 -8.03 5.59
CA ARG A 103 14.52 -8.64 6.33
C ARG A 103 13.17 -8.53 5.61
N LEU A 104 12.90 -7.40 4.96
CA LEU A 104 11.66 -7.23 4.19
C LEU A 104 11.63 -8.15 2.97
N GLN A 105 12.76 -8.30 2.28
CA GLN A 105 12.89 -9.19 1.14
C GLN A 105 12.76 -10.67 1.55
N GLU A 106 13.36 -11.09 2.65
CA GLU A 106 13.17 -12.45 3.20
C GLU A 106 11.69 -12.74 3.46
N LEU A 107 10.98 -11.83 4.14
CA LEU A 107 9.56 -11.96 4.42
C LEU A 107 8.72 -12.01 3.13
N TYR A 108 9.14 -11.24 2.12
CA TYR A 108 8.49 -11.24 0.81
C TYR A 108 8.66 -12.58 0.08
N ILE A 109 9.88 -13.11 0.04
CA ILE A 109 10.19 -14.38 -0.61
C ILE A 109 9.50 -15.55 0.09
N ASP A 110 9.53 -15.58 1.43
CA ASP A 110 8.83 -16.61 2.22
C ASP A 110 7.31 -16.59 2.00
N GLY A 111 6.75 -15.39 1.88
CA GLY A 111 5.31 -15.20 1.63
C GLY A 111 4.87 -15.49 0.21
N THR A 112 5.71 -15.22 -0.80
CA THR A 112 5.39 -15.46 -2.22
C THR A 112 5.67 -16.90 -2.65
N LYS A 113 6.73 -17.53 -2.11
CA LYS A 113 7.23 -18.84 -2.55
C LYS A 113 7.36 -18.89 -4.08
N PRO A 114 8.27 -18.09 -4.65
CA PRO A 114 8.35 -17.92 -6.10
C PRO A 114 8.59 -19.23 -6.81
N SER A 115 8.09 -19.33 -8.05
CA SER A 115 8.46 -20.41 -8.96
C SER A 115 9.95 -20.34 -9.31
N GLU A 116 10.47 -21.44 -9.85
CA GLU A 116 11.85 -21.51 -10.34
C GLU A 116 12.15 -20.38 -11.35
N ASP A 117 11.24 -20.14 -12.29
CA ASP A 117 11.33 -19.09 -13.31
C ASP A 117 11.38 -17.67 -12.74
N CYS A 118 10.87 -17.46 -11.53
CA CYS A 118 10.79 -16.17 -10.87
C CYS A 118 11.85 -15.97 -9.78
N THR A 119 12.64 -17.00 -9.46
CA THR A 119 13.61 -16.94 -8.37
C THR A 119 14.69 -15.90 -8.65
N SER A 120 15.27 -15.91 -9.86
CA SER A 120 16.31 -14.94 -10.25
C SER A 120 15.81 -13.49 -10.32
N ALA A 121 14.52 -13.28 -10.61
CA ALA A 121 13.91 -11.95 -10.62
C ALA A 121 13.74 -11.37 -9.20
N LEU A 122 13.71 -12.23 -8.17
CA LEU A 122 13.52 -11.84 -6.77
C LEU A 122 14.79 -12.00 -5.92
N ASP A 123 15.82 -12.64 -6.44
CA ASP A 123 17.14 -12.83 -5.83
C ASP A 123 18.11 -11.68 -6.18
N LEU A 124 17.57 -10.47 -6.37
CA LEU A 124 18.38 -9.27 -6.54
C LEU A 124 18.92 -8.84 -5.17
N ASP A 125 20.18 -8.38 -5.12
CA ASP A 125 20.89 -8.01 -3.88
C ASP A 125 20.07 -7.13 -2.93
N GLN A 126 19.15 -6.32 -3.46
CA GLN A 126 18.13 -5.65 -2.67
C GLN A 126 16.94 -5.20 -3.52
N LEU A 127 15.76 -5.75 -3.27
CA LEU A 127 14.51 -5.28 -3.87
C LEU A 127 13.99 -4.01 -3.18
N ASP A 128 13.51 -3.07 -3.98
CA ASP A 128 12.71 -1.94 -3.51
C ASP A 128 11.23 -2.28 -3.53
N PHE A 129 10.53 -1.88 -2.46
CA PHE A 129 9.12 -2.19 -2.28
C PHE A 129 8.26 -0.93 -2.20
N ILE A 130 7.13 -0.98 -2.91
CA ILE A 130 5.96 -0.16 -2.61
C ILE A 130 5.20 -0.87 -1.51
N VAL A 131 4.80 -0.13 -0.47
CA VAL A 131 4.10 -0.70 0.68
C VAL A 131 2.86 0.10 1.04
N TRP A 132 1.83 -0.59 1.56
CA TRP A 132 0.59 0.03 2.02
C TRP A 132 -0.10 -0.79 3.11
N LEU A 133 -1.13 -0.21 3.73
CA LEU A 133 -1.89 -0.87 4.78
C LEU A 133 -3.19 -1.45 4.21
N ASN A 134 -3.58 -2.64 4.67
CA ASN A 134 -4.82 -3.28 4.26
C ASN A 134 -5.65 -3.73 5.47
N THR A 135 -6.93 -3.39 5.53
CA THR A 135 -7.84 -3.84 6.60
C THR A 135 -8.53 -5.16 6.30
N LYS A 136 -8.68 -5.55 5.03
CA LYS A 136 -9.31 -6.84 4.65
C LYS A 136 -8.43 -8.02 5.08
N GLU A 137 -7.13 -7.87 4.84
CA GLU A 137 -6.09 -8.75 5.34
C GLU A 137 -5.17 -7.90 6.23
N PRO A 138 -5.40 -7.87 7.55
CA PRO A 138 -4.65 -7.01 8.46
C PRO A 138 -3.15 -7.29 8.39
N GLY A 139 -2.40 -6.30 7.91
CA GLY A 139 -0.95 -6.40 7.74
C GLY A 139 -0.37 -5.30 6.85
N LEU A 140 0.91 -5.47 6.55
CA LEU A 140 1.64 -4.64 5.60
C LEU A 140 1.59 -5.32 4.24
N VAL A 141 0.98 -4.67 3.26
CA VAL A 141 1.06 -5.16 1.88
C VAL A 141 2.35 -4.66 1.27
N VAL A 142 3.05 -5.55 0.57
CA VAL A 142 4.36 -5.32 -0.03
C VAL A 142 4.31 -5.74 -1.49
N LYS A 143 4.77 -4.86 -2.40
CA LYS A 143 4.94 -5.16 -3.82
C LYS A 143 6.32 -4.72 -4.28
N PRO A 144 7.15 -5.63 -4.84
CA PRO A 144 8.46 -5.27 -5.33
C PRO A 144 8.34 -4.44 -6.61
N ILE A 145 9.33 -3.58 -6.83
CA ILE A 145 9.51 -2.88 -8.09
C ILE A 145 10.41 -3.73 -8.97
N LEU A 146 9.83 -4.26 -10.03
CA LEU A 146 10.51 -5.11 -11.00
C LEU A 146 10.46 -4.49 -12.39
N ALA A 147 11.46 -4.84 -13.20
CA ALA A 147 11.44 -4.52 -14.63
C ALA A 147 10.20 -5.12 -15.29
N HIS A 148 9.65 -4.41 -16.29
CA HIS A 148 8.39 -4.79 -16.94
C HIS A 148 8.37 -6.27 -17.38
N VAL A 149 9.46 -6.76 -17.97
CA VAL A 149 9.59 -8.14 -18.51
C VAL A 149 9.43 -9.25 -17.47
N VAL A 150 9.68 -8.97 -16.19
CA VAL A 150 9.58 -9.95 -15.08
C VAL A 150 8.59 -9.50 -14.02
N ARG A 151 7.77 -8.47 -14.29
CA ARG A 151 6.87 -7.88 -13.29
C ARG A 151 5.86 -8.88 -12.72
N ALA A 152 5.43 -9.84 -13.53
CA ALA A 152 4.53 -10.92 -13.12
C ALA A 152 5.12 -11.79 -11.99
N CYS A 153 6.43 -11.83 -11.82
CA CYS A 153 7.10 -12.54 -10.73
C CYS A 153 6.96 -11.85 -9.37
N GLY A 154 6.49 -10.60 -9.33
CA GLY A 154 6.40 -9.78 -8.14
C GLY A 154 4.98 -9.43 -7.73
N PRO A 155 4.09 -10.40 -7.42
CA PRO A 155 2.75 -10.08 -6.96
C PRO A 155 2.81 -9.32 -5.63
N ALA A 156 1.79 -8.50 -5.37
CA ALA A 156 1.62 -7.92 -4.04
C ALA A 156 1.21 -9.02 -3.05
N ILE A 157 1.83 -9.06 -1.87
CA ILE A 157 1.42 -9.96 -0.78
C ILE A 157 1.20 -9.19 0.52
N THR A 158 0.36 -9.73 1.40
CA THR A 158 0.20 -9.21 2.76
C THR A 158 1.16 -9.94 3.70
N ILE A 159 2.05 -9.21 4.37
CA ILE A 159 2.76 -9.73 5.55
C ILE A 159 1.82 -9.59 6.76
N PRO A 160 1.35 -10.70 7.35
CA PRO A 160 0.35 -10.64 8.42
C PRO A 160 0.89 -10.00 9.70
N LEU A 161 0.02 -9.36 10.48
CA LEU A 161 0.40 -8.77 11.78
C LEU A 161 1.08 -9.74 12.74
N LYS A 162 0.74 -11.03 12.69
CA LYS A 162 1.38 -12.06 13.52
C LYS A 162 2.90 -12.13 13.27
N ILE A 163 3.29 -12.02 12.00
CA ILE A 163 4.71 -11.99 11.59
C ILE A 163 5.30 -10.63 11.93
N LEU A 164 4.60 -9.53 11.63
CA LEU A 164 5.12 -8.18 11.88
C LEU A 164 5.37 -7.90 13.36
N LYS A 165 4.63 -8.53 14.28
CA LYS A 165 4.86 -8.41 15.73
C LYS A 165 6.21 -8.97 16.19
N SER A 166 6.82 -9.90 15.46
CA SER A 166 8.18 -10.38 15.74
C SER A 166 9.25 -9.57 15.00
N THR A 167 8.86 -8.51 14.30
CA THR A 167 9.76 -7.56 13.65
C THR A 167 9.76 -6.22 14.40
N GLU A 168 10.78 -5.41 14.16
CA GLU A 168 10.89 -4.07 14.77
C GLU A 168 9.94 -3.09 14.06
N VAL A 169 8.65 -3.14 14.42
CA VAL A 169 7.60 -2.19 13.99
C VAL A 169 7.17 -1.31 15.15
N SER A 170 6.75 -0.08 14.84
CA SER A 170 6.29 0.86 15.87
C SER A 170 4.98 0.40 16.53
N ALA A 171 4.75 0.86 17.76
CA ALA A 171 3.48 0.63 18.44
C ALA A 171 2.29 1.30 17.71
N ASP A 172 2.54 2.44 17.05
CA ASP A 172 1.54 3.12 16.21
C ASP A 172 1.08 2.27 15.03
N PHE A 173 2.01 1.56 14.38
CA PHE A 173 1.68 0.60 13.32
C PHE A 173 0.73 -0.48 13.84
N LEU A 174 1.04 -1.10 14.98
CA LEU A 174 0.20 -2.16 15.54
C LEU A 174 -1.17 -1.65 16.00
N ARG A 175 -1.22 -0.42 16.53
CA ARG A 175 -2.48 0.25 16.89
C ARG A 175 -3.37 0.54 15.69
N ALA A 176 -2.80 0.77 14.50
CA ALA A 176 -3.57 1.03 13.27
C ALA A 176 -4.63 -0.03 12.97
N PHE A 177 -4.37 -1.28 13.35
CA PHE A 177 -5.23 -2.44 13.08
C PHE A 177 -6.07 -2.86 14.30
N SER A 178 -5.90 -2.18 15.43
CA SER A 178 -6.68 -2.44 16.64
C SER A 178 -7.92 -1.57 16.60
N LEU A 179 -9.11 -2.17 16.45
CA LEU A 179 -10.38 -1.42 16.47
C LEU A 179 -10.53 -0.65 17.80
N PRO A 180 -11.09 0.58 17.80
CA PRO A 180 -11.62 1.18 19.02
C PRO A 180 -12.67 0.26 19.64
N ARG A 181 -12.57 0.02 20.95
CA ARG A 181 -13.46 -0.84 21.75
C ARG A 181 -14.96 -0.54 21.56
N GLU A 182 -15.31 0.68 21.18
CA GLU A 182 -16.69 1.20 21.24
C GLU A 182 -17.65 0.69 20.15
N ARG A 183 -17.18 0.02 19.09
CA ARG A 183 -18.07 -0.55 18.05
C ARG A 183 -18.32 -2.06 18.15
N ARG A 184 -17.80 -2.73 19.19
CA ARG A 184 -18.17 -4.13 19.45
C ARG A 184 -19.39 -4.27 20.36
N ASP A 185 -19.62 -3.30 21.23
CA ASP A 185 -20.68 -3.40 22.26
C ASP A 185 -22.01 -2.75 21.84
N ALA A 186 -22.02 -1.90 20.80
CA ALA A 186 -23.23 -1.24 20.31
C ALA A 186 -24.22 -2.17 19.57
N GLY A 187 -23.88 -3.45 19.39
CA GLY A 187 -24.74 -4.46 18.74
C GLY A 187 -25.38 -5.49 19.67
N ALA A 188 -25.03 -5.51 20.96
CA ALA A 188 -25.42 -6.59 21.87
C ALA A 188 -26.57 -6.28 22.84
N ASP A 189 -27.05 -5.03 22.91
CA ASP A 189 -28.12 -4.66 23.84
C ASP A 189 -29.29 -3.94 23.14
N ARG A 190 -30.19 -4.74 22.56
CA ARG A 190 -31.59 -4.33 22.35
C ARG A 190 -32.50 -5.47 22.82
N ARG A 191 -32.58 -5.69 24.14
CA ARG A 191 -33.78 -6.34 24.71
C ARG A 191 -34.86 -5.29 24.87
N ALA A 192 -35.92 -5.42 24.07
CA ALA A 192 -37.13 -4.62 24.17
C ALA A 192 -37.77 -4.76 25.58
N PRO A 193 -38.36 -3.70 26.14
CA PRO A 193 -39.11 -3.80 27.38
C PRO A 193 -40.41 -4.59 27.13
N ARG A 194 -40.64 -5.64 27.93
CA ARG A 194 -41.94 -6.33 27.99
C ARG A 194 -42.98 -5.35 28.55
N LEU A 195 -43.93 -4.94 27.71
CA LEU A 195 -45.19 -4.36 28.17
C LEU A 195 -45.94 -5.44 28.96
N ARG A 196 -46.21 -5.16 30.23
CA ARG A 196 -47.20 -5.90 31.02
C ARG A 196 -48.56 -5.24 30.78
N ASN A 197 -49.51 -6.01 30.29
CA ASN A 197 -50.94 -5.79 30.54
C ASN A 197 -51.39 -6.91 31.49
#